data_AF-K9UU75-F1
#
_entry.id   AF-K9UU75-F1
#
_cell.length_a   1.000
_cell.length_b   1.000
_cell.length_c   1.000
_cell.angle_alpha   90.00
_cell.angle_beta   90.00
_cell.angle_gamma   90.00
#
_symmetry.space_group_name_H-M   'P 1'
#
loop_
_entity.id
_entity.type
_entity.pdbx_description
1 polymer ?
#
loop_
_entity_poly.entity_id
_entity_poly.type
_entity_poly.pdbx_seq_one_letter_code
_entity_poly.pdbx_strand_id
1 'polypeptide(L)'
;YTTDFEEMEMLFNTEMNKNLNETEFEALLQEFKRDYNQTHFVRNKEFKEAADNLQGPLRQIFVEFLERSCTAEFSGFLLYKELGRRL
;
A
#
# COMPACT_ATOMS: atom_id res chain seq x y z
N TYR A 1 3.47 10.78 -9.92
CA TYR A 1 4.25 9.58 -9.62
C TYR A 1 4.46 8.84 -10.92
N THR A 2 5.71 8.56 -11.28
CA THR A 2 6.08 7.81 -12.49
C THR A 2 6.79 6.56 -12.00
N THR A 3 6.29 5.39 -12.37
CA THR A 3 6.93 4.11 -12.06
C THR A 3 8.24 4.00 -12.83
N ASP A 4 9.35 3.76 -12.13
CA ASP A 4 10.63 3.41 -12.76
C ASP A 4 10.62 1.90 -13.08
N PHE A 5 10.34 1.58 -14.33
CA PHE A 5 10.19 0.18 -14.75
C PHE A 5 11.54 -0.55 -14.85
N GLU A 6 12.63 0.17 -15.13
CA GLU A 6 13.97 -0.42 -15.25
C GLU A 6 14.49 -0.82 -13.86
N GLU A 7 14.28 0.03 -12.86
CA GLU A 7 14.62 -0.28 -11.47
C GLU A 7 13.81 -1.48 -10.96
N MET A 8 12.51 -1.54 -11.27
CA MET A 8 11.66 -2.67 -10.90
C MET A 8 12.09 -3.99 -11.58
N GLU A 9 12.46 -3.95 -12.86
CA GLU A 9 12.96 -5.14 -13.57
C GLU A 9 14.27 -5.64 -12.95
N MET A 10 15.20 -4.75 -12.64
CA MET A 10 16.45 -5.12 -11.95
C MET A 10 16.20 -5.73 -10.58
N LEU A 11 15.16 -5.31 -9.85
CA LEU A 11 14.86 -5.82 -8.51
C LEU A 11 14.16 -7.18 -8.53
N PHE A 12 13.17 -7.37 -9.41
CA PHE A 12 12.26 -8.53 -9.37
C PHE A 12 12.53 -9.61 -10.42
N ASN A 13 13.42 -9.37 -11.40
CA ASN A 13 13.81 -10.39 -12.37
C ASN A 13 14.79 -11.40 -11.73
N THR A 14 14.40 -12.67 -11.62
CA THR A 14 15.20 -13.74 -11.01
C THR A 14 16.45 -14.10 -11.81
N GLU A 15 16.49 -13.82 -13.11
CA GLU A 15 17.68 -13.99 -13.94
C GLU A 15 18.72 -12.88 -13.70
N MET A 16 18.26 -11.66 -13.42
CA MET A 16 19.11 -10.48 -13.18
C MET A 16 19.51 -10.32 -11.71
N ASN A 17 18.58 -10.50 -10.78
CA ASN A 17 18.80 -10.40 -9.33
C ASN A 17 18.88 -11.76 -8.67
N LYS A 18 20.09 -12.35 -8.66
CA LYS A 18 20.38 -13.62 -7.99
C LYS A 18 20.33 -13.56 -6.46
N ASN A 19 20.24 -12.36 -5.90
CA ASN A 19 20.11 -12.13 -4.46
C ASN A 19 18.66 -11.88 -4.05
N LEU A 20 17.70 -11.99 -4.98
CA LEU A 20 16.30 -11.86 -4.64
C LEU A 20 15.93 -12.96 -3.63
N ASN A 21 15.44 -12.55 -2.46
CA ASN A 21 14.94 -13.46 -1.46
C ASN A 21 13.54 -13.94 -1.87
N GLU A 22 13.47 -14.97 -2.72
CA GLU A 22 12.21 -15.51 -3.24
C GLU A 22 11.25 -15.92 -2.14
N THR A 23 11.76 -16.47 -1.02
CA THR A 23 10.92 -16.90 0.11
C THR A 23 10.21 -15.73 0.78
N GLU A 24 10.92 -14.61 0.99
CA GLU A 24 10.34 -13.39 1.55
C GLU A 24 9.37 -12.73 0.57
N PHE A 25 9.70 -12.75 -0.72
CA PHE A 25 8.82 -12.26 -1.77
C PHE A 25 7.51 -13.04 -1.86
N GLU A 26 7.57 -14.38 -1.83
CA GLU A 26 6.38 -15.23 -1.80
C GLU A 26 5.55 -15.00 -0.53
N ALA A 27 6.19 -14.82 0.62
CA ALA A 27 5.50 -14.49 1.88
C ALA A 27 4.74 -13.16 1.77
N LEU A 28 5.37 -12.12 1.21
CA LEU A 28 4.73 -10.83 0.94
C LEU A 28 3.53 -10.98 -0.02
N LEU A 29 3.69 -11.75 -1.11
CA LEU A 29 2.58 -12.02 -2.04
C LEU A 29 1.40 -12.74 -1.37
N GLN A 30 1.68 -13.68 -0.46
CA GLN A 30 0.63 -14.38 0.30
C GLN A 30 -0.08 -13.45 1.29
N GLU A 31 0.66 -12.54 1.94
CA GLU A 31 0.08 -11.51 2.81
C GLU A 31 -0.84 -10.58 2.01
N PHE A 32 -0.40 -10.11 0.85
CA PHE A 32 -1.23 -9.29 -0.04
C PHE A 32 -2.47 -10.03 -0.54
N LYS A 33 -2.36 -11.31 -0.92
CA LYS A 33 -3.52 -12.13 -1.33
C LYS A 33 -4.52 -12.32 -0.21
N ARG A 34 -4.03 -12.43 1.03
CA ARG A 34 -4.88 -12.61 2.20
C ARG A 34 -5.57 -11.31 2.62
N ASP A 35 -4.99 -10.16 2.23
CA ASP A 35 -5.54 -8.81 2.39
C ASP A 35 -6.25 -8.63 3.73
N TYR A 36 -5.47 -8.63 4.82
CA TYR A 36 -6.00 -8.40 6.16
C TYR A 36 -6.65 -7.02 6.33
N ASN A 37 -6.44 -6.10 5.38
CA ASN A 37 -6.92 -4.73 5.44
C ASN A 37 -8.36 -4.57 4.90
N GLN A 38 -8.92 -5.60 4.26
CA GLN A 38 -10.24 -5.56 3.62
C GLN A 38 -11.39 -5.09 4.54
N THR A 39 -11.29 -5.37 5.85
CA THR A 39 -12.28 -4.94 6.86
C THR A 39 -11.70 -3.99 7.90
N HIS A 40 -10.50 -3.44 7.66
CA HIS A 40 -9.77 -2.69 8.68
C HIS A 40 -10.29 -1.25 8.83
N PHE A 41 -10.93 -0.71 7.80
CA PHE A 41 -11.55 0.61 7.81
C PHE A 41 -13.07 0.52 7.71
N VAL A 42 -13.73 0.01 8.76
CA VAL A 42 -15.18 0.09 8.90
C VAL A 42 -15.56 1.38 9.62
N ARG A 43 -16.22 2.31 8.92
CA ARG A 43 -16.81 3.49 9.54
C ARG A 43 -18.07 3.08 10.32
N ASN A 44 -17.88 2.73 11.58
CA ASN A 44 -18.99 2.51 12.51
C ASN A 44 -19.54 3.86 13.02
N LYS A 45 -20.64 3.84 13.77
CA LYS A 45 -21.29 5.06 14.29
C LYS A 45 -20.39 5.84 15.27
N GLU A 46 -19.53 5.14 15.99
CA GLU A 46 -18.61 5.69 17.00
C GLU A 46 -17.48 6.49 16.33
N PHE A 47 -17.05 6.08 15.14
CA PHE A 47 -15.99 6.77 14.39
C PHE A 47 -16.34 8.24 14.12
N LYS A 48 -17.59 8.53 13.77
CA LYS A 48 -18.02 9.90 13.46
C LYS A 48 -17.86 10.82 14.66
N GLU A 49 -18.37 10.39 15.82
CA GLU A 49 -18.27 11.16 17.06
C GLU A 49 -16.82 11.33 17.51
N ALA A 50 -16.00 10.27 17.44
CA ALA A 50 -14.59 10.33 17.76
C ALA A 50 -13.81 11.29 16.83
N ALA A 51 -14.08 11.25 15.53
CA ALA A 51 -13.45 12.13 14.55
C ALA A 51 -13.88 13.59 14.69
N ASP A 52 -15.14 13.85 15.07
CA ASP A 52 -15.66 15.20 15.31
C ASP A 52 -15.07 15.80 16.60
N ASN A 53 -14.75 14.98 17.60
CA ASN A 53 -14.06 15.39 18.84
C ASN A 53 -12.55 15.64 18.67
N LEU A 54 -11.95 15.14 17.59
CA LEU A 54 -10.55 15.38 17.23
C LEU A 54 -10.39 16.80 16.67
N GLN A 55 -9.73 17.67 17.44
CA GLN A 55 -9.54 19.09 17.14
C GLN A 55 -8.08 19.53 17.25
N GLY A 56 -7.76 20.70 16.68
CA GLY A 56 -6.43 21.30 16.79
C GLY A 56 -5.32 20.49 16.11
N PRO A 57 -4.07 20.52 16.65
CA PRO A 57 -2.91 19.85 16.04
C PRO A 57 -3.10 18.35 15.82
N LEU A 58 -3.83 17.69 16.71
CA LEU A 58 -4.08 16.24 16.61
C LEU A 58 -4.95 15.89 15.40
N ARG A 59 -5.90 16.77 15.04
CA ARG A 59 -6.74 16.61 13.84
C ARG A 59 -5.91 16.68 12.56
N GLN A 60 -4.91 17.56 12.52
CA GLN A 60 -4.02 17.68 11.35
C GLN A 60 -3.21 16.40 11.13
N ILE A 61 -2.59 15.87 12.19
CA ILE A 61 -1.83 14.62 12.13
C ILE A 61 -2.72 13.46 11.70
N PHE A 62 -3.96 13.41 12.21
CA PHE A 62 -4.92 12.38 11.84
C PHE A 62 -5.33 12.46 10.36
N VAL A 63 -5.55 13.67 9.82
CA VAL A 63 -5.85 13.86 8.39
C VAL A 63 -4.66 13.47 7.53
N GLU A 64 -3.44 13.89 7.90
CA GLU A 64 -2.22 13.51 7.19
C GLU A 64 -2.03 11.98 7.16
N PHE A 65 -2.30 11.31 8.28
CA PHE A 65 -2.27 9.85 8.34
C PHE A 65 -3.25 9.23 7.33
N LEU A 66 -4.50 9.69 7.28
CA LEU A 66 -5.50 9.19 6.33
C LEU A 66 -5.10 9.43 4.88
N GLU A 67 -4.56 10.60 4.57
CA GLU A 67 -4.07 10.94 3.22
C GLU A 67 -2.92 10.03 2.79
N ARG A 68 -1.97 9.74 3.70
CA ARG A 68 -0.85 8.83 3.44
C ARG A 68 -1.32 7.38 3.28
N SER A 69 -2.30 6.94 4.05
CA SER A 69 -2.92 5.62 3.89
C SER A 69 -3.59 5.48 2.53
N CYS A 70 -4.45 6.43 2.14
CA CYS A 70 -5.10 6.43 0.83
C CYS A 70 -4.09 6.52 -0.32
N THR A 71 -3.03 7.32 -0.16
CA THR A 71 -1.99 7.46 -1.17
C THR A 71 -1.21 6.17 -1.34
N ALA A 72 -0.81 5.51 -0.25
CA ALA A 72 -0.09 4.23 -0.32
C ALA A 72 -0.93 3.15 -1.02
N GLU A 73 -2.22 3.06 -0.69
CA GLU A 73 -3.17 2.12 -1.31
C GLU A 73 -3.34 2.39 -2.82
N PHE A 74 -3.55 3.65 -3.20
CA PHE A 74 -3.72 4.03 -4.59
C PHE A 74 -2.43 3.90 -5.42
N SER A 75 -1.28 4.19 -4.80
CA SER A 75 0.05 4.04 -5.42
C SER A 75 0.35 2.57 -5.71
N GLY A 76 0.08 1.69 -4.75
CA GLY A 76 0.19 0.24 -4.94
C GLY A 76 -0.72 -0.24 -6.07
N PHE A 77 -1.98 0.19 -6.07
CA PHE A 77 -2.93 -0.15 -7.14
C PHE A 77 -2.43 0.25 -8.54
N LEU A 78 -1.94 1.49 -8.71
CA LEU A 78 -1.40 1.96 -9.98
C LEU A 78 -0.15 1.17 -10.40
N LEU A 79 0.78 0.94 -9.46
CA LEU A 79 1.98 0.15 -9.71
C LEU A 79 1.63 -1.26 -10.22
N TYR A 80 0.73 -1.97 -9.54
CA TYR A 80 0.32 -3.31 -9.95
C TYR A 80 -0.41 -3.31 -11.29
N LYS A 81 -1.27 -2.32 -11.54
CA LYS A 81 -1.98 -2.18 -12.81
C LYS A 81 -1.03 -1.91 -13.98
N GLU A 82 0.03 -1.12 -13.75
CA GLU A 82 1.04 -0.83 -14.77
C GLU A 82 1.95 -2.03 -15.04
N LEU A 83 2.39 -2.74 -14.00
CA LEU A 83 3.17 -3.98 -14.13
C LEU A 83 2.39 -5.08 -14.86
N GLY A 84 1.12 -5.31 -14.49
CA GLY A 84 0.27 -6.32 -15.13
C GLY A 84 -0.11 -6.03 -16.58
N ARG A 85 0.16 -4.83 -17.11
CA ARG A 85 0.00 -4.49 -18.54
C ARG A 85 1.26 -4.75 -19.37
N ARG A 86 2.42 -4.97 -18.72
CA ARG A 86 3.72 -5.18 -19.37
C ARG A 86 4.24 -6.61 -19.26
N LEU A 87 3.73 -7.41 -18.32
CA LEU A 87 3.81 -8.88 -18.34
C LEU A 87 2.81 -9.45 -19.34
#